data_AF-A0ABD1S0S7-F1
#
_entry.id   AF-A0ABD1S0S7-F1
#
_cell.length_a   1.000
_cell.length_b   1.000
_cell.length_c   1.000
_cell.angle_alpha   90.00
_cell.angle_beta   90.00
_cell.angle_gamma   90.00
#
_symmetry.space_group_name_H-M   'P 1'
#
loop_
_entity.id
_entity.type
_entity.pdbx_description
1 polymer ?
#
loop_
_entity_poly.entity_id
_entity_poly.type
_entity_poly.pdbx_seq_one_letter_code
_entity_poly.pdbx_strand_id
1 'polypeptide(L)'
;MGKDKRGMPTVEAIFESLYQGKIHQLMPIMKKHFPELNLKAEDCKELTWIESALYFDDGYKRGESVPDLLNRHLNYKPKFFKAKSDFVTKPISREGLKTIWDTFMHLGGEQRLLILVPYGGRLSEISEHETAFPHRAGTLFNLLYYTTWRKRGHQEARNNLEWIKRLYNVVGNYIPKPRTAYLNYRDLDLGKDLSGNASYSKAAATWGHMYFKHNFKKLAEVKYRFDPENYFRNEQSIPPFRNEQSIPPQCPH
;
A
#
# COMPACT_ATOMS: atom_id res chain seq x y z
N MET A 1 -16.26 12.07 -3.65
CA MET A 1 -17.14 11.60 -4.74
C MET A 1 -17.34 12.79 -5.63
N GLY A 2 -16.99 12.66 -6.89
CA GLY A 2 -17.16 13.72 -7.87
C GLY A 2 -18.60 13.78 -8.35
N LYS A 3 -18.88 14.78 -9.19
CA LYS A 3 -20.11 14.88 -9.96
C LYS A 3 -19.78 14.91 -11.45
N ASP A 4 -20.53 14.17 -12.25
CA ASP A 4 -20.42 14.24 -13.71
C ASP A 4 -21.02 15.56 -14.25
N LYS A 5 -20.97 15.77 -15.57
CA LYS A 5 -21.51 16.98 -16.22
C LYS A 5 -23.02 17.19 -15.99
N ARG A 6 -23.75 16.16 -15.55
CA ARG A 6 -25.19 16.19 -15.25
C ARG A 6 -25.46 16.31 -13.75
N GLY A 7 -24.43 16.44 -12.92
CA GLY A 7 -24.53 16.50 -11.46
C GLY A 7 -24.68 15.15 -10.77
N MET A 8 -24.60 14.03 -11.52
CA MET A 8 -24.73 12.68 -10.96
C MET A 8 -23.44 12.25 -10.26
N PRO A 9 -23.51 11.46 -9.16
CA PRO A 9 -22.33 10.95 -8.49
C PRO A 9 -21.41 10.18 -9.43
N THR A 10 -20.10 10.41 -9.33
CA THR A 10 -19.07 9.68 -10.07
C THR A 10 -17.78 9.54 -9.24
N VAL A 11 -16.83 8.73 -9.69
CA VAL A 11 -15.50 8.68 -9.07
C VAL A 11 -14.75 9.97 -9.38
N GLU A 12 -14.05 10.47 -8.38
CA GLU A 12 -13.18 11.63 -8.49
C GLU A 12 -11.74 11.14 -8.50
N ALA A 13 -10.98 11.56 -9.51
CA ALA A 13 -9.56 11.29 -9.59
C ALA A 13 -8.80 12.56 -9.17
N ILE A 14 -7.98 12.44 -8.14
CA ILE A 14 -7.15 13.52 -7.62
C ILE A 14 -5.70 13.20 -7.97
N PHE A 15 -5.00 14.14 -8.61
CA PHE A 15 -3.60 14.01 -8.97
C PHE A 15 -2.77 14.92 -8.08
N GLU A 16 -2.07 14.31 -7.15
CA GLU A 16 -1.18 14.97 -6.20
C GLU A 16 0.27 14.67 -6.57
N SER A 17 1.13 15.71 -6.55
CA SER A 17 2.52 15.55 -7.00
C SER A 17 3.48 16.45 -6.25
N LEU A 18 4.70 15.94 -6.04
CA LEU A 18 5.84 16.68 -5.53
C LEU A 18 6.93 16.70 -6.60
N TYR A 19 7.37 17.88 -7.00
CA TYR A 19 8.49 18.07 -7.91
C TYR A 19 9.63 18.78 -7.20
N GLN A 20 10.84 18.21 -7.25
CA GLN A 20 12.04 18.78 -6.63
C GLN A 20 12.67 19.83 -7.55
N GLY A 21 11.99 20.96 -7.69
CA GLY A 21 12.43 22.07 -8.52
C GLY A 21 11.39 23.19 -8.57
N LYS A 22 11.59 24.13 -9.49
CA LYS A 22 10.71 25.29 -9.65
C LYS A 22 9.58 25.03 -10.64
N ILE A 23 8.47 25.75 -10.50
CA ILE A 23 7.28 25.59 -11.38
C ILE A 23 7.67 25.74 -12.85
N HIS A 24 8.49 26.74 -13.19
CA HIS A 24 8.92 26.97 -14.57
C HIS A 24 9.72 25.80 -15.18
N GLN A 25 10.32 24.94 -14.35
CA GLN A 25 11.01 23.72 -14.77
C GLN A 25 10.05 22.53 -14.89
N LEU A 26 9.03 22.47 -14.02
CA LEU A 26 7.98 21.44 -14.05
C LEU A 26 7.09 21.57 -15.30
N MET A 27 6.69 22.79 -15.66
CA MET A 27 5.69 23.02 -16.72
C MET A 27 6.10 22.41 -18.08
N PRO A 28 7.33 22.58 -18.58
CA PRO A 28 7.75 21.93 -19.83
C PRO A 28 7.77 20.40 -19.74
N ILE A 29 8.11 19.83 -18.57
CA ILE A 29 8.13 18.38 -18.35
C ILE A 29 6.71 17.82 -18.45
N MET A 30 5.75 18.45 -17.76
CA MET A 30 4.34 18.03 -17.79
C MET A 30 3.74 18.17 -19.18
N LYS A 31 4.01 19.28 -19.89
CA LYS A 31 3.56 19.46 -21.28
C LYS A 31 4.12 18.39 -22.23
N LYS A 32 5.33 17.91 -21.98
CA LYS A 32 6.00 16.89 -22.81
C LYS A 32 5.55 15.47 -22.47
N HIS A 33 5.42 15.14 -21.20
CA HIS A 33 5.28 13.76 -20.74
C HIS A 33 3.89 13.39 -20.22
N PHE A 34 3.07 14.37 -19.83
CA PHE A 34 1.70 14.13 -19.38
C PHE A 34 0.76 15.31 -19.72
N PRO A 35 0.64 15.67 -21.01
CA PRO A 35 -0.17 16.81 -21.44
C PRO A 35 -1.67 16.64 -21.15
N GLU A 36 -2.17 15.41 -21.04
CA GLU A 36 -3.58 15.09 -20.81
C GLU A 36 -4.08 15.57 -19.44
N LEU A 37 -3.19 15.71 -18.46
CA LEU A 37 -3.54 16.29 -17.16
C LEU A 37 -3.88 17.79 -17.27
N ASN A 38 -3.37 18.47 -18.31
CA ASN A 38 -3.55 19.89 -18.55
C ASN A 38 -3.23 20.76 -17.32
N LEU A 39 -2.16 20.39 -16.59
CA LEU A 39 -1.68 21.13 -15.43
C LEU A 39 -1.32 22.57 -15.82
N LYS A 40 -1.73 23.54 -15.00
CA LYS A 40 -1.37 24.94 -15.15
C LYS A 40 -0.49 25.40 -14.00
N ALA A 41 0.24 26.49 -14.21
CA ALA A 41 1.06 27.10 -13.17
C ALA A 41 0.22 27.58 -11.96
N GLU A 42 -1.02 28.00 -12.20
CA GLU A 42 -1.99 28.40 -11.16
C GLU A 42 -2.44 27.24 -10.25
N ASP A 43 -2.30 25.99 -10.72
CA ASP A 43 -2.60 24.79 -9.93
C ASP A 43 -1.43 24.39 -9.01
N CYS A 44 -0.26 25.02 -9.17
CA CYS A 44 0.96 24.66 -8.49
C CYS A 44 1.28 25.60 -7.32
N LYS A 45 1.94 25.07 -6.28
CA LYS A 45 2.47 25.86 -5.18
C LYS A 45 3.94 25.53 -4.96
N GLU A 46 4.81 26.55 -4.97
CA GLU A 46 6.20 26.37 -4.54
C GLU A 46 6.26 26.38 -3.02
N LEU A 47 6.87 25.34 -2.46
CA LEU A 47 7.04 25.13 -1.03
C LEU A 47 8.49 24.75 -0.76
N THR A 48 8.99 25.07 0.42
CA THR A 48 10.17 24.37 0.95
C THR A 48 9.83 22.89 1.16
N TRP A 49 10.85 22.04 1.24
CA TRP A 49 10.63 20.60 1.45
C TRP A 49 9.79 20.31 2.71
N ILE A 50 10.04 21.00 3.82
CA ILE A 50 9.32 20.77 5.08
C ILE A 50 7.86 21.27 5.03
N GLU A 51 7.60 22.36 4.33
CA GLU A 51 6.22 22.82 4.09
C GLU A 51 5.46 21.84 3.18
N SER A 52 6.16 21.17 2.25
CA SER A 52 5.53 20.12 1.44
C SER A 52 5.12 18.90 2.26
N ALA A 53 5.87 18.55 3.31
CA ALA A 53 5.50 17.47 4.22
C ALA A 53 4.18 17.78 4.96
N LEU A 54 4.00 19.03 5.37
CA LEU A 54 2.74 19.50 5.96
C LEU A 54 1.60 19.54 4.92
N TYR A 55 1.89 19.91 3.67
CA TYR A 55 0.91 20.01 2.60
C TYR A 55 0.24 18.67 2.26
N PHE A 56 0.99 17.56 2.28
CA PHE A 56 0.48 16.22 1.98
C PHE A 56 -0.15 15.50 3.18
N ASP A 57 -0.12 16.08 4.37
CA ASP A 57 -0.69 15.42 5.54
C ASP A 57 -2.20 15.69 5.64
N ASP A 58 -2.96 14.60 5.57
CA ASP A 58 -4.42 14.57 5.50
C ASP A 58 -5.16 15.01 6.77
N GLY A 59 -4.46 15.38 7.82
CA GLY A 59 -5.14 16.02 8.96
C GLY A 59 -4.34 17.04 9.71
N TYR A 60 -3.44 17.69 8.98
CA TYR A 60 -3.26 19.11 9.18
C TYR A 60 -4.33 19.91 8.40
N LYS A 61 -4.90 20.95 9.01
CA LYS A 61 -5.91 21.84 8.44
C LYS A 61 -5.26 23.09 7.84
N ARG A 62 -6.04 23.81 7.02
CA ARG A 62 -5.68 25.16 6.55
C ARG A 62 -5.35 26.07 7.75
N GLY A 63 -4.11 26.57 7.81
CA GLY A 63 -3.62 27.51 8.82
C GLY A 63 -2.55 26.96 9.76
N GLU A 64 -2.25 25.66 9.70
CA GLU A 64 -1.16 25.06 10.47
C GLU A 64 0.20 25.33 9.82
N SER A 65 1.24 25.24 10.64
CA SER A 65 2.61 25.67 10.37
C SER A 65 3.60 24.54 10.62
N VAL A 66 4.83 24.68 10.12
CA VAL A 66 5.89 23.66 10.27
C VAL A 66 6.10 23.19 11.74
N PRO A 67 6.09 24.06 12.76
CA PRO A 67 6.16 23.63 14.16
C PRO A 67 5.08 22.64 14.60
N ASP A 68 3.91 22.64 13.96
CA ASP A 68 2.81 21.74 14.31
C ASP A 68 3.13 20.27 13.97
N LEU A 69 4.15 20.01 13.14
CA LEU A 69 4.70 18.67 12.91
C LEU A 69 5.28 18.02 14.19
N LEU A 70 5.56 18.80 15.23
CA LEU A 70 6.01 18.30 16.53
C LEU A 70 4.85 17.81 17.42
N ASN A 71 3.60 18.13 17.04
CA ASN A 71 2.43 17.79 17.85
C ASN A 71 2.08 16.31 17.74
N ARG A 72 2.24 15.57 18.85
CA ARG A 72 1.86 14.14 18.96
C ARG A 72 0.41 13.91 19.38
N HIS A 73 -0.32 14.98 19.67
CA HIS A 73 -1.71 14.95 20.17
C HIS A 73 -2.66 15.63 19.18
N LEU A 74 -2.45 15.40 17.88
CA LEU A 74 -3.39 15.84 16.87
C LEU A 74 -4.80 15.33 17.24
N ASN A 75 -5.78 16.24 17.24
CA ASN A 75 -7.17 15.99 17.63
C ASN A 75 -7.93 15.12 16.61
N TYR A 76 -7.34 14.00 16.19
CA TYR A 76 -7.98 13.02 15.35
C TYR A 76 -9.01 12.25 16.17
N LYS A 77 -10.28 12.46 15.85
CA LYS A 77 -11.31 11.50 16.24
C LYS A 77 -10.93 10.14 15.62
N PRO A 78 -10.69 9.08 16.42
CA PRO A 78 -10.26 7.80 15.89
C PRO A 78 -11.26 7.29 14.86
N LYS A 79 -10.77 6.94 13.67
CA LYS A 79 -11.54 6.30 12.60
C LYS A 79 -11.17 4.82 12.58
N PHE A 80 -12.16 3.96 12.37
CA PHE A 80 -11.89 2.59 11.97
C PHE A 80 -11.46 2.59 10.51
N PHE A 81 -10.59 1.66 10.14
CA PHE A 81 -10.15 1.53 8.76
C PHE A 81 -9.91 0.07 8.38
N LYS A 82 -9.89 -0.20 7.07
CA LYS A 82 -9.34 -1.42 6.48
C LYS A 82 -8.54 -1.03 5.24
N ALA A 83 -7.36 -1.65 5.12
CA ALA A 83 -6.47 -1.48 3.99
C ALA A 83 -6.17 -2.82 3.31
N LYS A 84 -5.88 -2.78 2.01
CA LYS A 84 -5.29 -3.87 1.22
C LYS A 84 -4.33 -3.27 0.20
N SER A 85 -3.43 -4.05 -0.38
CA SER A 85 -2.53 -3.52 -1.41
C SER A 85 -2.18 -4.53 -2.51
N ASP A 86 -1.78 -3.97 -3.65
CA ASP A 86 -1.17 -4.67 -4.78
C ASP A 86 0.06 -3.93 -5.29
N PHE A 87 0.92 -4.65 -6.00
CA PHE A 87 1.87 -4.05 -6.92
C PHE A 87 1.49 -4.34 -8.35
N VAL A 88 1.40 -3.28 -9.15
CA VAL A 88 1.02 -3.35 -10.56
C VAL A 88 2.28 -3.33 -11.41
N THR A 89 2.49 -4.36 -12.23
CA THR A 89 3.68 -4.51 -13.10
C THR A 89 3.34 -4.44 -14.60
N LYS A 90 2.05 -4.40 -14.94
CA LYS A 90 1.54 -4.20 -16.30
C LYS A 90 0.37 -3.21 -16.26
N PRO A 91 0.20 -2.33 -17.26
CA PRO A 91 -0.94 -1.43 -17.30
C PRO A 91 -2.27 -2.20 -17.30
N ILE A 92 -3.23 -1.71 -16.51
CA ILE A 92 -4.61 -2.21 -16.54
C ILE A 92 -5.27 -1.72 -17.83
N SER A 93 -5.93 -2.59 -18.59
CA SER A 93 -6.59 -2.21 -19.84
C SER A 93 -7.73 -1.21 -19.60
N ARG A 94 -8.16 -0.50 -20.64
CA ARG A 94 -9.27 0.45 -20.54
C ARG A 94 -10.57 -0.23 -20.10
N GLU A 95 -10.83 -1.43 -20.59
CA GLU A 95 -11.96 -2.26 -20.21
C GLU A 95 -11.87 -2.63 -18.72
N GLY A 96 -10.68 -3.03 -18.26
CA GLY A 96 -10.44 -3.33 -16.85
C GLY A 96 -10.66 -2.11 -15.95
N LEU A 97 -10.11 -0.95 -16.32
CA LEU A 97 -10.33 0.31 -15.60
C LEU A 97 -11.83 0.67 -15.54
N LYS A 98 -12.57 0.49 -16.64
CA LYS A 98 -14.01 0.70 -16.67
C LYS A 98 -14.74 -0.24 -15.70
N THR A 99 -14.42 -1.54 -15.70
CA THR A 99 -15.00 -2.50 -14.76
C THR A 99 -14.70 -2.13 -13.30
N ILE A 100 -13.48 -1.68 -13.00
CA ILE A 100 -13.08 -1.24 -11.66
C ILE A 100 -13.86 0.01 -11.26
N TRP A 101 -13.98 0.99 -12.15
CA TRP A 101 -14.75 2.22 -11.94
C TRP A 101 -16.22 1.92 -11.66
N ASP A 102 -16.86 1.11 -12.51
CA ASP A 102 -18.26 0.73 -12.37
C ASP A 102 -18.49 -0.04 -11.06
N THR A 103 -17.55 -0.92 -10.68
CA THR A 103 -17.59 -1.65 -9.40
C THR A 103 -17.47 -0.69 -8.22
N PHE A 104 -16.53 0.25 -8.28
CA PHE A 104 -16.32 1.25 -7.23
C PHE A 104 -17.60 2.06 -7.01
N MET A 105 -18.21 2.53 -8.10
CA MET A 105 -19.47 3.29 -8.09
C MET A 105 -20.64 2.46 -7.56
N HIS A 106 -20.80 1.23 -8.04
CA HIS A 106 -21.91 0.36 -7.67
C HIS A 106 -21.88 0.00 -6.17
N LEU A 107 -20.69 -0.28 -5.63
CA LEU A 107 -20.57 -0.59 -4.21
C LEU A 107 -20.71 0.66 -3.31
N GLY A 108 -20.59 1.87 -3.90
CA GLY A 108 -20.91 3.16 -3.29
C GLY A 108 -20.07 3.53 -2.08
N GLY A 109 -20.65 4.31 -1.15
CA GLY A 109 -20.16 4.59 0.21
C GLY A 109 -19.16 5.74 0.36
N GLU A 110 -19.15 6.33 1.56
CA GLU A 110 -18.27 7.45 1.90
C GLU A 110 -16.86 6.96 2.30
N GLN A 111 -15.86 7.84 2.15
CA GLN A 111 -14.49 7.65 2.66
C GLN A 111 -13.81 6.36 2.18
N ARG A 112 -13.94 6.10 0.87
CA ARG A 112 -13.35 4.97 0.15
C ARG A 112 -12.38 5.50 -0.89
N LEU A 113 -11.20 4.90 -0.98
CA LEU A 113 -10.10 5.36 -1.83
C LEU A 113 -9.40 4.18 -2.52
N LEU A 114 -8.96 4.46 -3.74
CA LEU A 114 -7.88 3.73 -4.42
C LEU A 114 -6.74 4.73 -4.60
N ILE A 115 -5.60 4.46 -3.95
CA ILE A 115 -4.43 5.34 -3.98
C ILE A 115 -3.35 4.65 -4.81
N LEU A 116 -2.86 5.32 -5.86
CA LEU A 116 -1.86 4.80 -6.78
C LEU A 116 -0.56 5.56 -6.54
N VAL A 117 0.45 4.88 -6.00
CA VAL A 117 1.76 5.48 -5.71
C VAL A 117 2.75 5.05 -6.80
N PRO A 118 3.24 5.97 -7.64
CA PRO A 118 4.12 5.62 -8.77
C PRO A 118 5.45 5.03 -8.29
N TYR A 119 5.91 4.01 -8.99
CA TYR A 119 7.22 3.36 -8.81
C TYR A 119 8.10 3.65 -10.02
N GLY A 120 9.38 3.26 -9.94
CA GLY A 120 10.39 3.61 -10.93
C GLY A 120 11.55 4.39 -10.31
N GLY A 121 12.31 5.10 -11.16
CA GLY A 121 13.46 5.89 -10.74
C GLY A 121 14.41 5.09 -9.84
N ARG A 122 14.79 5.69 -8.71
CA ARG A 122 15.73 5.07 -7.76
C ARG A 122 15.28 3.70 -7.24
N LEU A 123 13.97 3.43 -7.14
CA LEU A 123 13.47 2.12 -6.69
C LEU A 123 13.77 1.00 -7.69
N SER A 124 13.90 1.31 -8.98
CA SER A 124 14.23 0.33 -10.02
C SER A 124 15.72 0.01 -10.11
N GLU A 125 16.58 0.86 -9.54
CA GLU A 125 18.04 0.66 -9.54
C GLU A 125 18.49 -0.27 -8.40
N ILE A 126 17.67 -0.40 -7.35
CA ILE A 126 17.95 -1.21 -6.17
C ILE A 126 17.53 -2.65 -6.45
N SER A 127 18.41 -3.61 -6.15
CA SER A 127 18.11 -5.03 -6.36
C SER A 127 16.96 -5.49 -5.46
N GLU A 128 16.08 -6.36 -5.97
CA GLU A 128 15.01 -6.95 -5.15
C GLU A 128 15.54 -7.79 -3.98
N HIS A 129 16.80 -8.20 -4.00
CA HIS A 129 17.47 -8.96 -2.93
C HIS A 129 18.21 -8.10 -1.91
N GLU A 130 18.34 -6.79 -2.15
CA GLU A 130 19.17 -5.89 -1.35
C GLU A 130 18.61 -5.69 0.06
N THR A 131 17.28 -5.69 0.19
CA THR A 131 16.58 -5.62 1.47
C THR A 131 15.42 -6.62 1.51
N ALA A 132 14.76 -6.75 2.66
CA ALA A 132 13.56 -7.59 2.79
C ALA A 132 12.45 -7.19 1.80
N PHE A 133 12.37 -5.92 1.42
CA PHE A 133 11.34 -5.38 0.54
C PHE A 133 11.68 -5.62 -0.95
N PRO A 134 10.94 -6.51 -1.64
CA PRO A 134 11.33 -7.02 -2.96
C PRO A 134 10.71 -6.26 -4.15
N HIS A 135 9.86 -5.26 -3.90
CA HIS A 135 9.06 -4.63 -4.96
C HIS A 135 9.85 -3.47 -5.59
N ARG A 136 10.70 -3.81 -6.56
CA ARG A 136 11.69 -2.92 -7.20
C ARG A 136 11.42 -2.76 -8.70
N ALA A 137 12.44 -2.96 -9.54
CA ALA A 137 12.36 -2.92 -10.99
C ALA A 137 11.17 -3.72 -11.56
N GLY A 138 10.55 -3.18 -12.61
CA GLY A 138 9.34 -3.75 -13.24
C GLY A 138 8.03 -3.42 -12.53
N THR A 139 8.06 -2.74 -11.38
CA THR A 139 6.87 -2.21 -10.70
C THR A 139 6.48 -0.86 -11.28
N LEU A 140 5.24 -0.70 -11.75
CA LEU A 140 4.71 0.56 -12.25
C LEU A 140 4.19 1.44 -11.10
N PHE A 141 3.42 0.85 -10.18
CA PHE A 141 2.92 1.53 -8.99
C PHE A 141 2.47 0.54 -7.90
N ASN A 142 2.47 1.01 -6.65
CA ASN A 142 1.73 0.37 -5.58
C ASN A 142 0.28 0.87 -5.59
N LEU A 143 -0.68 -0.05 -5.44
CA LEU A 143 -2.10 0.25 -5.38
C LEU A 143 -2.60 -0.05 -3.97
N LEU A 144 -3.03 0.98 -3.25
CA LEU A 144 -3.62 0.88 -1.92
C LEU A 144 -5.14 1.02 -2.02
N TYR A 145 -5.84 0.03 -1.47
CA TYR A 145 -7.28 0.06 -1.27
C TYR A 145 -7.51 0.49 0.16
N TYR A 146 -8.34 1.51 0.37
CA TYR A 146 -8.53 2.06 1.70
C TYR A 146 -9.99 2.44 1.92
N THR A 147 -10.52 2.07 3.08
CA THR A 147 -11.84 2.52 3.53
C THR A 147 -11.78 2.87 5.01
N THR A 148 -12.46 3.97 5.38
CA THR A 148 -12.55 4.40 6.78
C THR A 148 -13.99 4.72 7.17
N TRP A 149 -14.32 4.53 8.44
CA TRP A 149 -15.64 4.87 8.97
C TRP A 149 -15.55 5.29 10.43
N ARG A 150 -16.54 6.08 10.89
CA ARG A 150 -16.62 6.58 12.28
C ARG A 150 -17.69 5.89 13.11
N LYS A 151 -18.79 5.48 12.47
CA LYS A 151 -19.93 4.87 13.15
C LYS A 151 -19.52 3.51 13.72
N ARG A 152 -19.62 3.35 15.04
CA ARG A 152 -19.44 2.06 15.69
C ARG A 152 -20.61 1.13 15.34
N GLY A 153 -20.32 -0.15 15.21
CA GLY A 153 -21.34 -1.19 15.02
C GLY A 153 -20.94 -2.24 14.00
N HIS A 154 -21.42 -3.47 14.21
CA HIS A 154 -21.07 -4.61 13.37
C HIS A 154 -21.51 -4.45 11.91
N GLN A 155 -22.66 -3.82 11.67
CA GLN A 155 -23.17 -3.61 10.31
C GLN A 155 -22.28 -2.67 9.50
N GLU A 156 -21.85 -1.55 10.08
CA GLU A 156 -20.98 -0.59 9.40
C GLU A 156 -19.62 -1.22 9.07
N ALA A 157 -19.04 -1.94 10.03
CA ALA A 157 -17.81 -2.68 9.81
C ALA A 157 -17.98 -3.71 8.69
N ARG A 158 -19.06 -4.50 8.72
CA ARG A 158 -19.36 -5.50 7.68
C ARG A 158 -19.45 -4.87 6.29
N ASN A 159 -20.20 -3.77 6.15
CA ASN A 159 -20.35 -3.07 4.87
C ASN A 159 -18.99 -2.62 4.29
N ASN A 160 -18.12 -2.06 5.12
CA ASN A 160 -16.80 -1.59 4.68
C ASN A 160 -15.83 -2.74 4.37
N LEU A 161 -15.85 -3.82 5.16
CA LEU A 161 -15.06 -5.01 4.91
C LEU A 161 -15.51 -5.76 3.64
N GLU A 162 -16.82 -5.86 3.40
CA GLU A 162 -17.36 -6.47 2.18
C GLU A 162 -17.03 -5.62 0.95
N TRP A 163 -17.16 -4.29 1.05
CA TRP A 163 -16.80 -3.37 -0.04
C TRP A 163 -15.36 -3.60 -0.50
N ILE A 164 -14.39 -3.51 0.42
CA ILE A 164 -12.97 -3.60 0.07
C ILE A 164 -12.61 -5.00 -0.42
N LYS A 165 -13.22 -6.05 0.15
CA LYS A 165 -13.03 -7.44 -0.30
C LYS A 165 -13.52 -7.64 -1.73
N ARG A 166 -14.72 -7.15 -2.06
CA ARG A 166 -15.28 -7.25 -3.42
C ARG A 166 -14.43 -6.50 -4.44
N LEU A 167 -14.07 -5.24 -4.13
CA LEU A 167 -13.23 -4.44 -5.01
C LEU A 167 -11.84 -5.07 -5.22
N TYR A 168 -11.20 -5.53 -4.13
CA TYR A 168 -9.90 -6.21 -4.18
C TYR A 168 -9.94 -7.48 -5.02
N ASN A 169 -11.05 -8.23 -5.02
CA ASN A 169 -11.22 -9.41 -5.87
C ASN A 169 -11.37 -9.03 -7.34
N VAL A 170 -12.21 -8.02 -7.65
CA VAL A 170 -12.41 -7.55 -9.03
C VAL A 170 -11.11 -7.02 -9.63
N VAL A 171 -10.42 -6.13 -8.93
CA VAL A 171 -9.14 -5.58 -9.41
C VAL A 171 -8.11 -6.71 -9.56
N GLY A 172 -8.13 -7.69 -8.66
CA GLY A 172 -7.23 -8.84 -8.68
C GLY A 172 -7.27 -9.67 -9.97
N ASN A 173 -8.31 -9.56 -10.81
CA ASN A 173 -8.37 -10.18 -12.13
C ASN A 173 -7.47 -9.50 -13.17
N TYR A 174 -7.08 -8.26 -12.93
CA TYR A 174 -6.22 -7.45 -13.79
C TYR A 174 -4.79 -7.34 -13.27
N ILE A 175 -4.50 -7.93 -12.10
CA ILE A 175 -3.17 -7.95 -11.49
C ILE A 175 -2.46 -9.26 -11.85
N PRO A 176 -1.19 -9.22 -12.34
CA PRO A 176 -0.39 -10.41 -12.58
C PRO A 176 -0.27 -11.32 -11.35
N LYS A 177 -0.22 -12.63 -11.58
CA LYS A 177 -0.05 -13.64 -10.52
C LYS A 177 1.42 -14.10 -10.42
N PRO A 178 1.90 -14.53 -9.24
CA PRO A 178 1.21 -14.46 -7.95
C PRO A 178 1.02 -13.01 -7.49
N ARG A 179 -0.08 -12.77 -6.78
CA ARG A 179 -0.41 -11.45 -6.26
C ARG A 179 0.58 -11.08 -5.16
N THR A 180 0.91 -9.80 -5.05
CA THR A 180 1.87 -9.29 -4.06
C THR A 180 1.23 -8.20 -3.21
N ALA A 181 1.78 -7.97 -2.01
CA ALA A 181 1.26 -7.02 -1.05
C ALA A 181 2.39 -6.31 -0.30
N TYR A 182 2.09 -5.16 0.30
CA TYR A 182 3.05 -4.43 1.14
C TYR A 182 2.83 -4.73 2.63
N LEU A 183 3.88 -5.16 3.32
CA LEU A 183 3.83 -5.58 4.73
C LEU A 183 3.26 -4.50 5.67
N ASN A 184 3.61 -3.23 5.44
CA ASN A 184 3.16 -2.11 6.29
C ASN A 184 1.67 -1.79 6.11
N TYR A 185 1.02 -2.35 5.08
CA TYR A 185 -0.43 -2.39 4.94
C TYR A 185 -0.95 -3.78 5.31
N ARG A 186 -0.67 -4.17 6.56
CA ARG A 186 -0.87 -5.54 7.06
C ARG A 186 -2.29 -6.03 6.82
N ASP A 187 -2.42 -7.13 6.09
CA ASP A 187 -3.71 -7.72 5.72
C ASP A 187 -3.81 -9.18 6.17
N LEU A 188 -4.52 -9.42 7.26
CA LEU A 188 -4.77 -10.76 7.80
C LEU A 188 -5.66 -11.63 6.89
N ASP A 189 -6.32 -11.05 5.87
CA ASP A 189 -7.12 -11.81 4.91
C ASP A 189 -6.25 -12.59 3.91
N LEU A 190 -4.96 -12.26 3.79
CA LEU A 190 -4.00 -13.03 2.97
C LEU A 190 -3.68 -14.40 3.59
N GLY A 191 -3.99 -14.56 4.87
CA GLY A 191 -3.69 -15.74 5.66
C GLY A 191 -3.12 -15.33 7.01
N LYS A 192 -3.37 -16.15 8.01
CA LYS A 192 -2.92 -15.91 9.38
C LYS A 192 -2.72 -17.21 10.11
N ASP A 193 -1.92 -17.17 11.16
CA ASP A 193 -1.80 -18.24 12.12
C ASP A 193 -2.01 -17.74 13.55
N LEU A 194 -3.12 -18.19 14.14
CA LEU A 194 -3.47 -17.83 15.51
C LEU A 194 -2.73 -18.69 16.56
N SER A 195 -2.13 -19.81 16.14
CA SER A 195 -1.37 -20.68 17.04
C SER A 195 0.04 -20.17 17.34
N GLY A 196 0.58 -19.33 16.45
CA GLY A 196 1.96 -18.85 16.51
C GLY A 196 3.01 -19.88 16.09
N ASN A 197 2.59 -21.04 15.58
CA ASN A 197 3.42 -22.19 15.21
C ASN A 197 3.30 -22.55 13.72
N ALA A 198 2.99 -21.58 12.86
CA ALA A 198 2.91 -21.78 11.43
C ALA A 198 4.21 -22.41 10.89
N SER A 199 4.06 -23.48 10.10
CA SER A 199 5.19 -23.98 9.33
C SER A 199 5.61 -22.96 8.27
N TYR A 200 6.90 -22.96 7.93
CA TYR A 200 7.43 -22.14 6.83
C TYR A 200 6.62 -22.32 5.55
N SER A 201 6.33 -23.56 5.15
CA SER A 201 5.59 -23.87 3.93
C SER A 201 4.18 -23.25 3.92
N LYS A 202 3.45 -23.32 5.05
CA LYS A 202 2.13 -22.70 5.17
C LYS A 202 2.22 -21.18 5.06
N ALA A 203 3.15 -20.56 5.80
CA ALA A 203 3.33 -19.12 5.77
C ALA A 203 3.75 -18.63 4.39
N ALA A 204 4.69 -19.32 3.73
CA ALA A 204 5.17 -19.01 2.39
C ALA A 204 4.05 -19.05 1.34
N ALA A 205 3.21 -20.08 1.39
CA ALA A 205 2.12 -20.29 0.43
C ALA A 205 0.94 -19.32 0.59
N THR A 206 0.83 -18.63 1.73
CA THR A 206 -0.32 -17.78 2.05
C THR A 206 0.03 -16.29 2.06
N TRP A 207 0.90 -15.83 2.96
CA TRP A 207 1.27 -14.41 3.08
C TRP A 207 2.75 -14.11 2.81
N GLY A 208 3.65 -15.06 3.07
CA GLY A 208 5.10 -14.86 3.03
C GLY A 208 5.61 -14.42 1.66
N HIS A 209 5.31 -15.18 0.61
CA HIS A 209 5.71 -14.81 -0.74
C HIS A 209 4.95 -13.59 -1.28
N MET A 210 3.74 -13.29 -0.79
CA MET A 210 3.04 -12.08 -1.18
C MET A 210 3.76 -10.83 -0.70
N TYR A 211 4.26 -10.82 0.53
CA TYR A 211 5.00 -9.69 1.10
C TYR A 211 6.46 -9.61 0.63
N PHE A 212 7.15 -10.76 0.58
CA PHE A 212 8.61 -10.81 0.48
C PHE A 212 9.13 -11.50 -0.79
N LYS A 213 8.25 -12.01 -1.67
CA LYS A 213 8.64 -12.82 -2.83
C LYS A 213 9.67 -13.89 -2.43
N HIS A 214 10.73 -14.07 -3.22
CA HIS A 214 11.82 -15.02 -2.96
C HIS A 214 12.63 -14.70 -1.69
N ASN A 215 12.58 -13.46 -1.15
CA ASN A 215 13.34 -13.09 0.05
C ASN A 215 12.80 -13.77 1.32
N PHE A 216 11.57 -14.31 1.27
CA PHE A 216 10.95 -14.94 2.44
C PHE A 216 11.80 -16.06 3.06
N LYS A 217 12.48 -16.86 2.22
CA LYS A 217 13.34 -17.95 2.69
C LYS A 217 14.49 -17.43 3.54
N LYS A 218 15.26 -16.46 3.01
CA LYS A 218 16.39 -15.84 3.71
C LYS A 218 15.95 -15.20 5.03
N LEU A 219 14.78 -14.57 5.03
CA LEU A 219 14.19 -14.01 6.25
C LEU A 219 13.87 -15.08 7.30
N ALA A 220 13.35 -16.24 6.88
CA ALA A 220 13.04 -17.35 7.79
C ALA A 220 14.30 -18.02 8.35
N GLU A 221 15.38 -18.09 7.57
CA GLU A 221 16.70 -18.55 8.03
C GLU A 221 17.30 -17.59 9.06
N VAL A 222 17.24 -16.28 8.82
CA VAL A 222 17.67 -15.26 9.79
C VAL A 222 16.83 -15.34 11.07
N LYS A 223 15.51 -15.48 10.93
CA LYS A 223 14.60 -15.67 12.06
C LYS A 223 15.01 -16.86 12.92
N TYR A 224 15.33 -18.00 12.31
CA TYR A 224 15.76 -19.18 13.06
C TYR A 224 17.08 -18.96 13.82
N ARG A 225 18.06 -18.27 13.22
CA ARG A 225 19.34 -17.98 13.89
C ARG A 225 19.19 -17.01 15.06
N PHE A 226 18.30 -16.03 14.94
CA PHE A 226 18.10 -14.99 15.95
C PHE A 226 17.11 -15.38 17.04
N ASP A 227 16.01 -16.03 16.66
CA ASP A 227 14.89 -16.38 17.54
C ASP A 227 14.36 -17.79 17.20
N PRO A 228 15.13 -18.85 17.52
CA PRO A 228 14.78 -20.23 17.19
C PRO A 228 13.54 -20.76 17.91
N GLU A 229 13.20 -20.18 19.07
CA GLU A 229 12.01 -20.52 19.87
C GLU A 229 10.76 -19.75 19.41
N ASN A 230 10.91 -18.86 18.43
CA ASN A 230 9.84 -18.02 17.90
C ASN A 230 9.14 -17.17 18.98
N TYR A 231 9.93 -16.61 19.90
CA TYR A 231 9.43 -15.75 20.97
C TYR A 231 8.74 -14.50 20.40
N PHE A 232 9.40 -13.82 19.45
CA PHE A 232 8.87 -12.63 18.78
C PHE A 232 7.93 -13.02 17.63
N ARG A 233 6.65 -13.23 17.94
CA ARG A 233 5.65 -13.69 16.97
C ARG A 233 4.33 -12.93 17.04
N ASN A 234 3.58 -13.03 15.95
CA ASN A 234 2.18 -12.58 15.83
C ASN A 234 1.52 -13.37 14.68
N GLU A 235 0.31 -12.99 14.29
CA GLU A 235 -0.53 -13.77 13.37
C GLU A 235 0.03 -13.92 11.94
N GLN A 236 1.05 -13.13 11.56
CA GLN A 236 1.71 -13.18 10.26
C GLN A 236 3.25 -13.07 10.39
N SER A 237 3.82 -13.40 11.55
CA SER A 237 5.27 -13.38 11.71
C SER A 237 5.95 -14.38 10.78
N ILE A 238 7.19 -14.08 10.39
CA ILE A 238 8.04 -15.04 9.68
C ILE A 238 8.31 -16.21 10.65
N PRO A 239 7.95 -17.46 10.30
CA PRO A 239 8.28 -18.60 11.12
C PRO A 239 9.77 -18.96 10.99
N PRO A 240 10.42 -19.44 12.05
CA PRO A 240 11.81 -19.90 11.97
C PRO A 240 11.89 -21.11 11.03
N PHE A 241 12.81 -21.06 10.06
CA PHE A 241 13.07 -22.18 9.16
C PHE A 241 14.33 -22.94 9.60
N ARG A 242 14.13 -24.15 10.13
CA ARG A 242 15.22 -25.11 10.40
C ARG A 242 15.62 -25.77 9.09
N ASN A 243 16.85 -25.52 8.64
CA ASN A 243 17.43 -26.34 7.59
C ASN A 243 17.88 -27.65 8.27
N GLU A 244 17.31 -28.80 7.89
CA GLU A 244 17.69 -30.11 8.45
C GLU A 244 19.17 -30.46 8.23
N GLN A 245 19.86 -29.70 7.38
CA GLN A 245 21.29 -29.83 7.09
C GLN A 245 22.23 -29.02 8.01
N SER A 246 21.69 -28.23 8.95
CA SER A 246 22.50 -27.45 9.89
C SER A 246 22.16 -27.81 11.32
N ILE A 247 22.52 -29.04 11.72
CA ILE A 247 22.65 -29.41 13.13
C ILE A 247 23.94 -28.71 13.62
N PRO A 248 23.88 -27.78 14.58
CA PRO A 248 25.10 -27.31 15.22
C PRO A 248 25.77 -28.51 15.91
N PRO A 249 27.12 -28.63 15.92
CA PRO A 249 27.77 -29.67 16.70
C PRO A 249 27.27 -29.56 18.13
N GLN A 250 26.73 -30.67 18.65
CA GLN A 250 26.37 -30.77 20.06
C GLN A 250 27.61 -30.42 20.88
N CYS A 251 27.50 -29.42 21.76
CA CYS A 251 28.55 -29.18 22.73
C CYS A 251 28.74 -30.48 23.54
N PRO A 252 29.95 -31.06 23.58
CA PRO A 252 30.20 -32.21 24.44
C PRO A 252 30.04 -31.77 25.89
N HIS A 253 29.22 -32.52 26.63
CA HIS A 253 29.16 -32.49 28.08
C HIS A 253 30.41 -33.13 28.69
#